data_AF-A0A5B7DV33-F1
#
_entry.id   AF-A0A5B7DV33-F1
#
_cell.length_a   1.000
_cell.length_b   1.000
_cell.length_c   1.000
_cell.angle_alpha   90.00
_cell.angle_beta   90.00
_cell.angle_gamma   90.00
#
_symmetry.space_group_name_H-M   'P 1'
#
loop_
_entity.id
_entity.type
_entity.pdbx_description
1 polymer ?
#
loop_
_entity_poly.entity_id
_entity_poly.type
_entity_poly.pdbx_seq_one_letter_code
_entity_poly.pdbx_strand_id
1 'polypeptide(L)'
;MSLCQCAAAATLLLVGALQPEQQAREGSCEVPPSIPSHHAFAKRVLEAMLFGPESFLAGEEEDEDEEEEDDEQVEATLERWLDLERATVLHSLTRGPPHSPILTKFHLLFLVSTSARVMREAVRLLAAARPQPPEVTSF
;
A
#
# COMPACT_ATOMS: atom_id res chain seq x y z
N MET A 1 -8.42 -22.01 8.61
CA MET A 1 -7.97 -20.73 8.04
C MET A 1 -8.36 -20.67 6.57
N SER A 2 -8.95 -19.57 6.12
CA SER A 2 -9.25 -19.36 4.69
C SER A 2 -8.02 -18.84 3.96
N LEU A 3 -7.95 -19.03 2.63
CA LEU A 3 -6.85 -18.54 1.80
C LEU A 3 -6.67 -17.01 1.93
N CYS A 4 -7.76 -16.26 2.12
CA CYS A 4 -7.74 -14.82 2.34
C CYS A 4 -7.09 -14.43 3.68
N GLN A 5 -7.29 -15.23 4.74
CA GLN A 5 -6.63 -15.01 6.03
C GLN A 5 -5.13 -15.28 5.93
N CYS A 6 -4.73 -16.33 5.20
CA CYS A 6 -3.32 -16.61 4.95
C CYS A 6 -2.66 -15.50 4.12
N ALA A 7 -3.35 -14.99 3.09
CA ALA A 7 -2.85 -13.89 2.27
C ALA A 7 -2.66 -12.61 3.10
N ALA A 8 -3.64 -12.25 3.94
CA ALA A 8 -3.53 -11.10 4.83
C ALA A 8 -2.40 -11.26 5.85
N ALA A 9 -2.27 -12.43 6.48
CA ALA A 9 -1.17 -12.71 7.41
C ALA A 9 0.21 -12.67 6.72
N ALA A 10 0.31 -13.17 5.49
CA ALA A 10 1.53 -13.09 4.69
C ALA A 10 1.86 -11.64 4.29
N THR A 11 0.86 -10.82 3.98
CA THR A 11 1.07 -9.38 3.75
C THR A 11 1.58 -8.71 5.02
N LEU A 12 1.01 -9.01 6.19
CA LEU A 12 1.49 -8.48 7.48
C LEU A 12 2.95 -8.91 7.77
N LEU A 13 3.33 -10.16 7.43
CA LEU A 13 4.72 -10.61 7.49
C LEU A 13 5.64 -9.79 6.59
N LEU A 14 5.24 -9.56 5.33
CA LEU A 14 6.04 -8.82 4.34
C LEU A 14 6.23 -7.35 4.71
N VAL A 15 5.26 -6.77 5.42
CA VAL A 15 5.32 -5.38 5.88
C VAL A 15 6.04 -5.25 7.24
N GLY A 16 6.41 -6.37 7.87
CA GLY A 16 7.26 -6.40 9.07
C GLY A 16 6.51 -6.32 10.40
N ALA A 17 5.20 -6.59 10.43
CA ALA A 17 4.44 -6.70 11.66
C ALA A 17 4.90 -7.93 12.48
N LEU A 18 5.11 -7.76 13.79
CA LEU A 18 5.92 -8.67 14.60
C LEU A 18 5.27 -9.99 15.08
N GLN A 19 3.97 -10.25 14.88
CA GLN A 19 3.33 -11.51 15.36
C GLN A 19 2.16 -12.01 14.47
N PRO A 20 2.31 -12.14 13.14
CA PRO A 20 1.20 -12.46 12.24
C PRO A 20 0.70 -13.90 12.38
N GLU A 21 1.54 -14.81 12.91
CA GLU A 21 1.22 -16.21 13.13
C GLU A 21 0.24 -16.42 14.30
N GLN A 22 0.36 -15.60 15.34
CA GLN A 22 -0.56 -15.60 16.48
C GLN A 22 -1.90 -15.00 16.09
N GLN A 23 -1.90 -13.89 15.36
CA GLN A 23 -3.11 -13.22 14.89
C GLN A 23 -3.91 -14.06 13.86
N ALA A 24 -3.21 -14.87 13.05
CA ALA A 24 -3.84 -15.84 12.16
C ALA A 24 -4.40 -17.07 12.91
N ARG A 25 -3.72 -17.51 13.99
CA ARG A 25 -4.13 -18.67 14.82
C ARG A 25 -5.30 -18.37 15.75
N GLU A 26 -5.37 -17.15 16.28
CA GLU A 26 -6.41 -16.75 17.24
C GLU A 26 -7.77 -16.45 16.59
N GLY A 27 -7.83 -16.38 15.24
CA GLY A 27 -9.08 -16.14 14.51
C GLY A 27 -9.69 -14.74 14.72
N SER A 28 -9.14 -13.97 15.67
CA SER A 28 -9.50 -12.59 15.99
C SER A 28 -8.53 -11.65 15.29
N CYS A 29 -8.67 -11.53 13.98
CA CYS A 29 -8.30 -10.28 13.35
C CYS A 29 -9.55 -9.41 13.50
N GLU A 30 -9.71 -8.77 14.66
CA GLU A 30 -10.71 -7.71 14.82
C GLU A 30 -10.33 -6.60 13.86
N VAL A 31 -11.03 -6.60 12.73
CA VAL A 31 -10.96 -5.55 11.74
C VAL A 31 -11.65 -4.35 12.38
N PRO A 32 -10.95 -3.22 12.64
CA PRO A 32 -11.65 -2.00 13.02
C PRO A 32 -12.74 -1.74 11.98
N PRO A 33 -13.92 -1.25 12.37
CA PRO A 33 -15.14 -1.25 11.56
C PRO A 33 -15.04 -0.46 10.23
N SER A 34 -13.90 0.19 9.95
CA SER A 34 -13.61 0.93 8.73
C SER A 34 -12.74 0.20 7.70
N ILE A 35 -12.11 -0.95 8.00
CA ILE A 35 -11.21 -1.60 7.04
C ILE A 35 -12.01 -2.51 6.07
N PRO A 36 -11.76 -2.44 4.75
CA PRO A 36 -12.29 -3.40 3.77
C PRO A 36 -12.02 -4.86 4.17
N SER A 37 -12.76 -5.81 3.60
CA SER A 37 -12.51 -7.25 3.85
C SER A 37 -11.02 -7.61 3.73
N HIS A 38 -10.53 -8.59 4.50
CA HIS A 38 -9.10 -8.99 4.51
C HIS A 38 -8.47 -9.14 3.11
N HIS A 39 -9.25 -9.60 2.15
CA HIS A 39 -8.84 -9.71 0.75
C HIS A 39 -8.65 -8.34 0.07
N ALA A 40 -9.60 -7.42 0.26
CA ALA A 40 -9.50 -6.06 -0.28
C ALA A 40 -8.33 -5.28 0.34
N PHE A 41 -8.07 -5.49 1.64
CA PHE A 41 -6.90 -4.95 2.33
C PHE A 41 -5.59 -5.48 1.71
N ALA A 42 -5.40 -6.81 1.70
CA ALA A 42 -4.17 -7.43 1.20
C ALA A 42 -3.92 -7.06 -0.26
N LYS A 43 -4.98 -7.04 -1.08
CA LYS A 43 -4.90 -6.61 -2.47
C LYS A 43 -4.39 -5.17 -2.59
N ARG A 44 -4.99 -4.22 -1.87
CA ARG A 44 -4.62 -2.80 -1.95
C ARG A 44 -3.18 -2.54 -1.53
N VAL A 45 -2.74 -3.19 -0.45
CA VAL A 45 -1.36 -3.08 0.03
C VAL A 45 -0.37 -3.63 -1.00
N LEU A 46 -0.65 -4.82 -1.56
CA LEU A 46 0.21 -5.41 -2.59
C LEU A 46 0.22 -4.59 -3.89
N GLU A 47 -0.92 -4.01 -4.29
CA GLU A 47 -1.00 -3.11 -5.44
C GLU A 47 -0.21 -1.83 -5.20
N ALA A 48 -0.28 -1.23 -4.01
CA ALA A 48 0.52 -0.07 -3.65
C ALA A 48 2.02 -0.38 -3.64
N MET A 49 2.44 -1.54 -3.11
CA MET A 49 3.85 -1.97 -3.14
C MET A 49 4.36 -2.23 -4.56
N LEU A 50 3.51 -2.76 -5.45
CA LEU A 50 3.92 -3.18 -6.79
C LEU A 50 3.88 -2.04 -7.81
N PHE A 51 2.91 -1.14 -7.68
CA PHE A 51 2.63 -0.11 -8.68
C PHE A 51 2.59 1.31 -8.11
N GLY A 52 2.59 1.50 -6.79
CA GLY A 52 2.51 2.81 -6.17
C GLY A 52 3.81 3.63 -6.24
N PRO A 53 3.76 4.92 -5.90
CA PRO A 53 4.92 5.80 -5.92
C PRO A 53 5.96 5.41 -4.86
N GLU A 54 7.22 5.21 -5.28
CA GLU A 54 8.33 4.84 -4.38
C GLU A 54 8.56 5.86 -3.26
N SER A 55 8.35 7.16 -3.51
CA SER A 55 8.53 8.23 -2.51
C SER A 55 7.64 8.05 -1.28
N PHE A 56 6.42 7.52 -1.47
CA PHE A 56 5.49 7.25 -0.37
C PHE A 56 5.74 5.91 0.32
N LEU A 57 6.53 5.02 -0.30
CA LEU A 57 6.88 3.72 0.25
C LEU A 57 8.21 3.74 1.01
N ALA A 58 9.12 4.65 0.63
CA ALA A 58 10.43 4.78 1.23
C ALA A 58 10.35 5.24 2.70
N GLY A 59 9.30 5.99 3.06
CA GLY A 59 9.21 6.64 4.36
C GLY A 59 10.49 7.44 4.59
N GLU A 60 10.72 8.45 3.72
CA GLU A 60 11.75 9.44 4.00
C GLU A 60 11.52 9.90 5.44
N GLU A 61 12.57 9.80 6.25
CA GLU A 61 12.54 10.11 7.67
C GLU A 61 11.93 11.50 7.81
N GLU A 62 10.68 11.55 8.25
CA GLU A 62 10.02 12.80 8.62
C GLU A 62 10.97 13.45 9.62
N ASP A 63 11.63 14.54 9.21
CA ASP A 63 12.26 15.44 10.13
C ASP A 63 11.20 15.74 11.19
N GLU A 64 11.50 15.46 12.47
CA GLU A 64 10.55 15.46 13.61
C GLU A 64 9.84 16.82 13.83
N ASP A 65 10.09 17.81 12.98
CA ASP A 65 9.54 19.16 12.94
C ASP A 65 8.51 19.38 11.81
N GLU A 66 8.26 18.43 10.91
CA GLU A 66 7.23 18.57 9.87
C GLU A 66 5.83 18.26 10.43
N GLU A 67 5.10 19.35 10.65
CA GLU A 67 3.67 19.44 10.99
C GLU A 67 2.84 18.37 10.26
N GLU A 68 1.86 17.78 10.97
CA GLU A 68 0.82 16.88 10.42
C GLU A 68 0.62 17.09 8.92
N GLU A 69 1.21 16.21 8.09
CA GLU A 69 1.13 16.33 6.63
C GLU A 69 -0.34 16.44 6.24
N ASP A 70 -0.74 17.58 5.68
CA ASP A 70 -2.14 17.86 5.38
C ASP A 70 -2.69 16.75 4.48
N ASP A 71 -3.62 15.97 5.03
CA ASP A 71 -4.31 14.84 4.38
C ASP A 71 -4.75 15.19 2.95
N GLU A 72 -5.14 16.45 2.72
CA GLU A 72 -5.58 16.99 1.45
C GLU A 72 -4.41 17.20 0.47
N GLN A 73 -3.26 17.68 0.96
CA GLN A 73 -2.06 17.91 0.14
C GLN A 73 -1.42 16.59 -0.31
N VAL A 74 -1.41 15.59 0.57
CA VAL A 74 -0.99 14.21 0.24
C VAL A 74 -1.92 13.61 -0.81
N GLU A 75 -3.23 13.72 -0.61
CA GLU A 75 -4.23 13.20 -1.55
C GLU A 75 -4.10 13.89 -2.92
N ALA A 76 -3.96 15.22 -2.97
CA ALA A 76 -3.73 15.98 -4.21
C ALA A 76 -2.45 15.57 -4.94
N THR A 77 -1.39 15.25 -4.19
CA THR A 77 -0.11 14.77 -4.76
C THR A 77 -0.26 13.38 -5.36
N LEU A 78 -0.95 12.48 -4.65
CA LEU A 78 -1.28 11.14 -5.13
C LEU A 78 -2.21 11.17 -6.35
N GLU A 79 -3.15 12.11 -6.43
CA GLU A 79 -3.99 12.33 -7.62
C GLU A 79 -3.13 12.69 -8.84
N ARG A 80 -2.23 13.67 -8.70
CA ARG A 80 -1.33 14.08 -9.79
C ARG A 80 -0.43 12.94 -10.24
N TRP A 81 0.10 12.16 -9.29
CA TRP A 81 0.90 10.99 -9.61
C TRP A 81 0.09 9.95 -10.40
N LEU A 82 -1.14 9.65 -9.98
CA LEU A 82 -2.02 8.72 -10.70
C LEU A 82 -2.29 9.19 -12.13
N ASP A 83 -2.56 10.48 -12.31
CA ASP A 83 -2.86 11.04 -13.63
C ASP A 83 -1.65 11.00 -14.55
N LEU A 84 -0.46 11.29 -14.04
CA LEU A 84 0.79 11.15 -14.78
C LEU A 84 1.04 9.69 -15.18
N GLU A 85 0.84 8.75 -14.26
CA GLU A 85 1.09 7.33 -14.51
C GLU A 85 0.09 6.76 -15.52
N ARG A 86 -1.20 7.14 -15.40
CA ARG A 86 -2.23 6.84 -16.40
C ARG A 86 -1.85 7.34 -17.79
N ALA A 87 -1.38 8.58 -17.90
CA ALA A 87 -0.93 9.14 -19.17
C ALA A 87 0.28 8.40 -19.74
N THR A 88 1.24 8.05 -18.89
CA THR A 88 2.48 7.33 -19.27
C THR A 88 2.18 5.92 -19.77
N VAL A 89 1.33 5.17 -19.06
CA VAL A 89 0.93 3.82 -19.48
C VAL A 89 0.12 3.86 -20.77
N LEU A 90 -0.84 4.78 -20.90
CA LEU A 90 -1.61 4.95 -22.13
C LEU A 90 -0.71 5.30 -23.31
N HIS A 91 0.22 6.25 -23.13
CA HIS A 91 1.19 6.60 -24.16
C HIS A 91 2.01 5.39 -24.61
N SER A 92 2.52 4.61 -23.66
CA SER A 92 3.30 3.41 -23.93
C SER A 92 2.51 2.38 -24.76
N LEU A 93 1.23 2.17 -24.42
CA LEU A 93 0.34 1.26 -25.16
C LEU A 93 0.09 1.72 -26.61
N THR A 94 0.06 3.03 -26.85
CA THR A 94 -0.11 3.55 -28.22
C THR A 94 1.16 3.43 -29.08
N ARG A 95 2.35 3.31 -28.46
CA ARG A 95 3.64 3.26 -29.17
C ARG A 95 4.17 1.85 -29.42
N GLY A 96 3.65 0.83 -28.76
CA GLY A 96 4.10 -0.54 -28.99
C GLY A 96 3.50 -1.57 -28.04
N PRO A 97 3.72 -2.87 -28.32
CA PRO A 97 3.25 -3.94 -27.45
C PRO A 97 3.95 -3.90 -26.08
N PRO A 98 3.23 -4.21 -24.98
CA PRO A 98 3.79 -4.18 -23.64
C PRO A 98 4.88 -5.26 -23.43
N HIS A 99 5.86 -4.98 -22.58
CA HIS A 99 6.93 -5.92 -22.21
C HIS A 99 6.42 -7.17 -21.46
N SER A 100 5.33 -7.05 -20.69
CA SER A 100 4.66 -8.19 -20.04
C SER A 100 3.15 -8.00 -20.11
N PRO A 101 2.42 -8.78 -20.94
CA PRO A 101 0.99 -8.57 -21.13
C PRO A 101 0.18 -8.79 -19.83
N ILE A 102 0.66 -9.66 -18.94
CA ILE A 102 -0.01 -9.97 -17.67
C ILE A 102 0.22 -8.83 -16.66
N LEU A 103 1.47 -8.40 -16.46
CA LEU A 103 1.80 -7.34 -15.52
C LEU A 103 1.13 -6.02 -15.94
N THR A 104 1.16 -5.71 -17.25
CA THR A 104 0.45 -4.55 -17.81
C THR A 104 -1.05 -4.62 -17.56
N LYS A 105 -1.67 -5.81 -17.67
CA LYS A 105 -3.10 -5.96 -17.37
C LYS A 105 -3.42 -5.67 -15.91
N PHE A 106 -2.61 -6.15 -14.97
CA PHE A 106 -2.80 -5.85 -13.55
C PHE A 106 -2.53 -4.38 -13.23
N HIS A 107 -1.50 -3.79 -13.84
CA HIS A 107 -1.21 -2.37 -13.68
C HIS A 107 -2.36 -1.49 -14.20
N LEU A 108 -2.94 -1.83 -15.36
CA LEU A 108 -4.14 -1.14 -15.88
C LEU A 108 -5.34 -1.27 -14.95
N LEU A 109 -5.58 -2.48 -14.40
CA LEU A 109 -6.65 -2.69 -13.43
C LEU A 109 -6.45 -1.83 -12.18
N PHE A 110 -5.22 -1.73 -11.69
CA PHE A 110 -4.86 -0.84 -10.58
C PHE A 110 -5.15 0.63 -10.94
N LEU A 111 -4.60 1.15 -12.04
CA LEU A 111 -4.74 2.57 -12.41
C LEU A 111 -6.19 3.01 -12.63
N VAL A 112 -7.05 2.09 -13.11
CA VAL A 112 -8.48 2.36 -13.36
C VAL A 112 -9.31 2.22 -12.08
N SER A 113 -8.94 1.35 -11.14
CA SER A 113 -9.74 1.08 -9.94
C SER A 113 -9.27 1.83 -8.69
N THR A 114 -8.06 2.41 -8.71
CA THR A 114 -7.49 3.15 -7.60
C THR A 114 -7.77 4.65 -7.72
N SER A 115 -8.17 5.25 -6.60
CA SER A 115 -8.18 6.70 -6.40
C SER A 115 -7.07 7.10 -5.42
N ALA A 116 -6.75 8.39 -5.36
CA ALA A 116 -5.77 8.90 -4.40
C ALA A 116 -6.16 8.56 -2.96
N ARG A 117 -7.44 8.71 -2.59
CA ARG A 117 -7.96 8.24 -1.30
C ARG A 117 -7.61 6.79 -0.97
N VAL A 118 -7.85 5.88 -1.92
CA VAL A 118 -7.59 4.44 -1.74
C VAL A 118 -6.09 4.18 -1.61
N MET A 119 -5.28 4.89 -2.37
CA MET A 119 -3.83 4.75 -2.30
C MET A 119 -3.25 5.34 -1.03
N ARG A 120 -3.73 6.50 -0.56
CA ARG A 120 -3.37 7.10 0.73
C ARG A 120 -3.67 6.14 1.88
N GLU A 121 -4.85 5.53 1.86
CA GLU A 121 -5.23 4.51 2.84
C GLU A 121 -4.22 3.35 2.84
N ALA A 122 -3.85 2.83 1.65
CA ALA A 122 -2.87 1.75 1.54
C ALA A 122 -1.46 2.15 2.02
N VAL A 123 -1.00 3.37 1.69
CA VAL A 123 0.28 3.92 2.13
C VAL A 123 0.31 4.10 3.66
N ARG A 124 -0.75 4.64 4.26
CA ARG A 124 -0.86 4.73 5.73
C ARG A 124 -0.81 3.38 6.41
N LEU A 125 -1.50 2.40 5.83
CA LEU A 125 -1.48 1.03 6.34
C LEU A 125 -0.10 0.40 6.24
N LEU A 126 0.68 0.73 5.19
CA LEU A 126 2.07 0.32 5.05
C LEU A 126 2.97 0.98 6.09
N ALA A 127 2.83 2.31 6.29
CA ALA A 127 3.58 3.05 7.30
C ALA A 127 3.30 2.52 8.72
N ALA A 128 2.03 2.31 9.07
CA ALA A 128 1.63 1.81 10.38
C ALA A 128 2.06 0.36 10.66
N ALA A 129 2.26 -0.44 9.61
CA ALA A 129 2.69 -1.83 9.75
C ALA A 129 4.22 -2.01 9.70
N ARG A 130 4.99 -0.96 9.35
CA ARG A 130 6.45 -0.97 9.38
C ARG A 130 6.91 -1.08 10.85
N PRO A 131 7.80 -2.02 11.18
CA PRO A 131 8.31 -2.15 12.54
C PRO A 131 9.08 -0.89 12.93
N GLN A 132 8.65 -0.25 14.02
CA GLN A 132 9.39 0.81 14.70
C GLN A 132 10.79 0.28 15.09
N PRO A 133 11.88 1.02 14.85
CA PRO A 133 13.20 0.63 15.35
C PRO A 133 13.12 0.47 16.88
N PRO A 134 13.85 -0.49 17.47
CA PRO A 134 13.83 -0.66 18.92
C PRO A 134 14.29 0.65 19.57
N GLU A 135 13.47 1.22 20.47
CA GLU A 135 13.87 2.34 21.30
C GLU A 135 15.17 1.97 22.00
N VAL A 136 16.26 2.63 21.59
CA VAL A 136 17.55 2.50 22.23
C VAL A 136 17.39 3.20 23.58
N THR A 137 17.03 2.43 24.59
CA THR A 137 17.05 2.87 25.98
C THR A 137 18.49 3.23 26.30
N SER A 138 18.79 4.54 26.31
CA SER A 138 20.05 5.07 26.79
C SER A 138 20.16 4.70 28.27
N PHE A 139 21.11 3.82 28.59
CA PHE A 139 21.53 3.52 29.96
C PHE A 139 22.34 4.67 30.57
#